data_AF-K1SJ65-F1
#
_entry.id   AF-K1SJ65-F1
#
_cell.length_a   1.000
_cell.length_b   1.000
_cell.length_c   1.000
_cell.angle_alpha   90.00
_cell.angle_beta   90.00
_cell.angle_gamma   90.00
#
_symmetry.space_group_name_H-M   'P 1'
#
loop_
_entity.id
_entity.type
_entity.pdbx_description
1 polymer ?
#
loop_
_entity_poly.entity_id
_entity_poly.type
_entity_poly.pdbx_seq_one_letter_code
_entity_poly.pdbx_strand_id
1 'polypeptide(L)' 'MIRRDFEIYRYRYMDEVELHHHDFYEIYMLLRGSVSYTVENRIFHMRAGDLMLISPLELHQARVDSNDEPYERIVLWV' A
#
# COMPACT_ATOMS: atom_id res chain seq x y z
N MET A 1 -4.65 -29.75 -3.02
CA MET A 1 -5.05 -28.42 -3.52
C MET A 1 -4.29 -27.40 -2.69
N ILE A 2 -3.27 -26.75 -3.28
CA ILE A 2 -2.63 -25.59 -2.66
C ILE A 2 -3.64 -24.44 -2.86
N ARG A 3 -4.31 -23.99 -1.79
CA ARG A 3 -4.98 -22.68 -1.85
C ARG A 3 -3.87 -21.65 -2.07
N ARG A 4 -4.15 -20.62 -2.87
CA ARG A 4 -3.24 -19.47 -2.94
C ARG A 4 -3.38 -18.75 -1.60
N ASP A 5 -2.53 -19.13 -0.64
CA ASP A 5 -2.50 -18.55 0.71
C ASP A 5 -1.99 -17.10 0.70
N PHE A 6 -1.58 -16.61 -0.47
CA PHE A 6 -1.18 -15.23 -0.67
C PHE A 6 -1.26 -14.84 -2.15
N GLU A 7 -1.29 -13.54 -2.40
CA GLU A 7 -1.15 -12.94 -3.73
C GLU A 7 -0.09 -11.84 -3.69
N ILE A 8 0.70 -11.69 -4.77
CA ILE A 8 1.74 -10.67 -4.87
C ILE A 8 1.53 -9.86 -6.13
N TYR A 9 1.56 -8.55 -5.96
CA TYR A 9 1.45 -7.59 -7.04
C TYR A 9 2.57 -6.57 -6.98
N ARG A 10 3.04 -6.13 -8.16
CA ARG A 10 3.97 -5.01 -8.30
C ARG A 10 3.30 -3.96 -9.14
N TYR A 11 3.27 -2.74 -8.62
CA TYR A 11 2.61 -1.62 -9.27
C TYR A 11 3.48 -0.39 -9.27
N ARG A 12 3.30 0.42 -10.31
CA ARG A 12 3.79 1.79 -10.39
C ARG A 12 2.58 2.70 -10.57
N TYR A 13 2.34 3.56 -9.60
CA TYR A 13 1.15 4.39 -9.53
C TYR A 13 1.49 5.86 -9.73
N MET A 14 0.56 6.58 -10.37
CA MET A 14 0.50 8.05 -10.36
C MET A 14 -0.77 8.57 -9.69
N ASP A 15 -1.79 7.73 -9.52
CA ASP A 15 -3.09 8.11 -9.00
C ASP A 15 -3.27 7.67 -7.54
N GLU A 16 -4.17 8.36 -6.85
CA GLU A 16 -4.64 7.93 -5.54
C GLU A 16 -5.37 6.60 -5.63
N VAL A 17 -5.26 5.80 -4.57
CA VAL A 17 -6.14 4.64 -4.38
C VAL A 17 -7.24 5.09 -3.44
N GLU A 18 -8.51 4.84 -3.80
CA GLU A 18 -9.66 5.21 -2.99
C GLU A 18 -9.59 4.61 -1.57
N LEU A 19 -10.34 5.15 -0.62
CA LEU A 19 -10.41 4.62 0.74
C LEU A 19 -11.09 3.24 0.74
N HIS A 20 -10.40 2.22 1.26
CA HIS A 20 -10.89 0.85 1.26
C HIS A 20 -10.35 0.05 2.45
N HIS A 21 -10.77 -1.20 2.58
CA HIS A 21 -10.22 -2.18 3.50
C HIS A 21 -10.36 -3.58 2.90
N HIS A 22 -9.62 -4.54 3.47
CA HIS A 22 -9.66 -5.95 3.11
C HIS A 22 -9.81 -6.81 4.37
N ASP A 23 -10.33 -8.03 4.23
CA ASP A 23 -10.47 -9.00 5.33
C ASP A 23 -9.22 -9.89 5.51
N PHE A 24 -8.10 -9.50 4.89
CA PHE A 24 -6.79 -10.14 4.94
C PHE A 24 -5.68 -9.11 5.25
N TYR A 25 -4.47 -9.58 5.56
CA TYR A 25 -3.33 -8.70 5.79
C TYR A 25 -2.78 -8.16 4.48
N GLU A 26 -2.35 -6.91 4.51
CA GLU A 26 -1.56 -6.34 3.41
C GLU A 26 -0.17 -5.94 3.89
N ILE A 27 0.84 -6.31 3.11
CA ILE A 27 2.22 -5.88 3.33
C ILE A 27 2.68 -5.09 2.11
N TYR A 28 3.03 -3.83 2.33
CA TYR A 28 3.55 -2.94 1.31
C TYR A 28 5.06 -2.77 1.46
N MET A 29 5.79 -2.95 0.37
CA MET A 29 7.21 -2.59 0.27
C MET A 29 7.36 -1.50 -0.79
N LEU A 30 7.83 -0.32 -0.39
CA LEU A 30 8.06 0.76 -1.34
C LEU A 30 9.42 0.58 -2.02
N LEU A 31 9.44 0.50 -3.35
CA LEU A 31 10.64 0.30 -4.16
C LEU A 31 11.23 1.63 -4.66
N ARG A 32 10.37 2.61 -4.98
CA ARG A 32 10.77 3.92 -5.52
C ARG A 32 9.75 4.98 -5.14
N GLY A 33 10.21 6.23 -5.02
CA GLY A 33 9.36 7.40 -4.77
C GLY A 33 8.94 7.51 -3.31
N SER A 34 7.89 8.30 -3.09
CA SER A 34 7.24 8.54 -1.81
C SER A 34 5.73 8.50 -1.97
N VAL A 35 5.03 8.10 -0.92
CA VAL A 35 3.56 8.11 -0.87
C VAL A 35 3.13 8.24 0.59
N SER A 36 2.02 8.92 0.84
CA SER A 36 1.44 8.99 2.19
C SER A 36 0.25 8.05 2.26
N TYR A 37 0.23 7.16 3.25
CA TYR A 37 -0.95 6.37 3.55
C TYR A 37 -1.71 7.00 4.70
N THR A 38 -3.02 7.17 4.51
CA THR A 38 -3.92 7.30 5.65
C THR A 38 -4.33 5.89 6.04
N VAL A 39 -4.13 5.50 7.30
CA VAL A 39 -4.66 4.26 7.87
C VAL A 39 -5.42 4.65 9.13
N GLU A 40 -6.71 4.36 9.15
CA GLU A 40 -7.68 4.89 10.12
C GLU A 40 -7.58 6.43 10.18
N ASN A 41 -7.19 6.98 11.34
CA ASN A 41 -7.05 8.41 11.57
C ASN A 41 -5.58 8.85 11.65
N ARG A 42 -4.65 8.05 11.09
CA ARG A 42 -3.21 8.30 11.15
C ARG A 42 -2.62 8.38 9.75
N ILE A 43 -1.66 9.28 9.59
CA ILE A 43 -0.93 9.45 8.33
C ILE A 43 0.48 8.87 8.50
N PHE A 44 0.88 8.06 7.54
CA PHE A 44 2.19 7.43 7.46
C PHE A 44 2.86 7.84 6.15
N HIS A 45 3.99 8.52 6.25
CA HIS A 45 4.79 8.92 5.09
C HIS A 45 5.80 7.82 4.78
N MET A 46 5.64 7.17 3.64
CA MET A 46 6.53 6.12 3.17
C MET A 46 7.47 6.63 2.09
N ARG A 47 8.70 6.12 2.09
CA ARG A 47 9.72 6.29 1.04
C ARG A 47 10.31 4.95 0.63
N ALA A 48 11.05 4.93 -0.46
CA ALA A 48 11.75 3.75 -0.95
C ALA A 48 12.55 3.06 0.18
N GLY A 49 12.34 1.75 0.35
CA GLY A 49 12.92 0.93 1.41
C GLY A 49 12.02 0.72 2.63
N ASP A 50 10.96 1.52 2.80
CA ASP A 50 10.03 1.35 3.91
C ASP A 50 9.09 0.16 3.68
N LEU A 51 8.70 -0.48 4.78
CA LEU A 51 7.71 -1.55 4.86
C LEU A 51 6.52 -1.09 5.71
N MET A 52 5.32 -1.41 5.26
CA MET A 52 4.07 -1.17 6.00
C MET A 52 3.27 -2.47 6.06
N LEU A 53 2.74 -2.77 7.24
CA LEU A 53 1.79 -3.85 7.48
C LEU A 53 0.46 -3.21 7.83
N ILE A 54 -0.59 -3.59 7.12
CA ILE A 54 -1.97 -3.19 7.40
C ILE A 54 -2.73 -4.43 7.86
N SER A 55 -3.43 -4.30 8.99
CA SER A 55 -4.23 -5.37 9.56
C SER A 55 -5.57 -5.49 8.83
N PRO A 56 -6.22 -6.68 8.86
CA PRO A 56 -7.55 -6.84 8.34
C PRO A 56 -8.52 -5.79 8.91
N LEU A 57 -9.40 -5.31 8.04
CA LEU A 57 -10.47 -4.35 8.31
C LEU A 57 -10.03 -2.93 8.67
N GLU A 58 -8.72 -2.63 8.69
CA GLU A 58 -8.26 -1.25 8.82
C GLU A 58 -8.56 -0.48 7.52
N LEU A 59 -9.29 0.62 7.63
CA LEU A 59 -9.56 1.52 6.52
C LEU A 59 -8.27 2.24 6.13
N HIS A 60 -7.91 2.19 4.86
CA HIS A 60 -6.69 2.81 4.38
C HIS A 60 -6.82 3.39 2.96
N GLN A 61 -5.98 4.40 2.70
CA GLN A 61 -5.96 5.15 1.44
C GLN A 61 -4.52 5.54 1.09
N ALA A 62 -4.09 5.28 -0.14
CA ALA A 62 -2.84 5.81 -0.68
C ALA A 62 -3.07 7.22 -1.25
N ARG A 63 -2.39 8.22 -0.71
CA ARG A 63 -2.45 9.61 -1.15
C ARG A 63 -1.15 10.02 -1.83
N VAL A 64 -1.28 10.51 -3.05
CA VAL A 64 -0.17 10.93 -3.91
C VAL A 64 -0.24 12.45 -4.06
N ASP A 65 0.88 13.15 -3.86
CA ASP A 65 0.95 14.57 -4.21
C ASP A 65 1.06 14.69 -5.74
N SER A 66 0.24 15.54 -6.34
CA SER A 66 0.25 15.82 -7.78
C SER A 66 1.61 16.30 -8.33
N ASN A 67 2.50 16.78 -7.46
CA ASN A 67 3.85 17.23 -7.84
C ASN A 67 4.91 16.13 -7.68
N ASP A 68 4.58 14.99 -7.09
CA ASP A 68 5.53 13.91 -6.84
C ASP A 68 5.72 13.01 -8.07
N GLU A 69 6.90 12.40 -8.14
CA GLU A 69 7.18 11.34 -9.09
C GLU A 69 6.35 10.09 -8.79
N PRO A 70 6.00 9.28 -9.81
CA PRO A 70 5.29 8.02 -9.60
C PRO A 70 6.02 7.12 -8.61
N TYR A 71 5.31 6.65 -7.59
CA TYR A 71 5.84 5.69 -6.64
C TYR A 71 5.67 4.26 -7.15
N GLU A 72 6.53 3.37 -6.67
CA GLU A 72 6.52 1.96 -7.03
C GLU A 72 6.47 1.12 -5.76
N ARG A 73 5.58 0.14 -5.71
CA ARG A 73 5.43 -0.76 -4.56
C ARG A 73 5.24 -2.21 -4.97
N ILE A 74 5.62 -3.10 -4.07
CA ILE A 74 5.11 -4.47 -4.01
C ILE A 74 4.03 -4.52 -2.93
N VAL A 75 2.95 -5.22 -3.24
CA VAL A 75 1.83 -5.55 -2.35
C VAL A 75 1.81 -7.06 -2.20
N LEU A 76 1.78 -7.53 -0.95
CA LEU A 76 1.55 -8.93 -0.61
C LEU A 76 0.24 -9.01 0.20
N TRP A 77 -0.72 -9.77 -0.30
CA TRP A 77 -1.98 -10.10 0.37
C TRP A 77 -1.87 -11.47 1.01
N VAL A 78 -2.16 -11.60 2.31
CA VAL A 78 -2.04 -12.86 3.09
C VAL A 78 -3.25 -13.07 3.99
#